data_AF-A0A9D8IB03-F1
#
_entry.id   AF-A0A9D8IB03-F1
#
_cell.length_a   1.000
_cell.length_b   1.000
_cell.length_c   1.000
_cell.angle_alpha   90.00
_cell.angle_beta   90.00
_cell.angle_gamma   90.00
#
_symmetry.space_group_name_H-M   'P 1'
#
loop_
_entity.id
_entity.type
_entity.pdbx_description
1 polymer ?
#
loop_
_entity_poly.entity_id
_entity_poly.type
_entity_poly.pdbx_seq_one_letter_code
_entity_poly.pdbx_strand_id
1 'polypeptide(L)'
;MRPLRCRRFAPALVLAAGLLSGCNRDTAAGKPAANRSRGDDPLRDVPRRHAQQLAPVELSGMKQAAGAPVTAPRAPSKNSRSAESNFREGLAYWEATGVDRDRAEAVKYFQLAADAGHARAAAFLGAAYRVGDGVAHDPVQTVKWFTVAAEQGHDLSQAILGSLYNTGECVEKNPVEAVKWFRAAAEQGRVEAMGNLGAMLFLGQGTTNNFVEAYKWLHLAAQAQNPLAIKNRGEVAKRLTAAQMAEGRKLATEFRARPTTNSLPAAATP
;
A
#
# COMPACT_ATOMS: atom_id res chain seq x y z
N MET A 1 21.95 10.02 36.58
CA MET A 1 21.34 10.22 35.24
C MET A 1 22.45 10.32 34.20
N ARG A 2 22.27 9.73 33.00
CA ARG A 2 23.10 9.94 31.79
C ARG A 2 22.19 9.73 30.56
N PRO A 3 22.30 10.53 29.48
CA PRO A 3 21.47 10.36 28.29
C PRO A 3 21.94 9.17 27.44
N LEU A 4 20.98 8.37 26.93
CA LEU A 4 21.25 7.35 25.93
C LEU A 4 21.48 8.01 24.57
N ARG A 5 22.61 7.73 23.93
CA ARG A 5 22.90 8.19 22.55
C ARG A 5 22.31 7.22 21.54
N CYS A 6 21.35 7.65 20.73
CA CYS A 6 20.96 6.92 19.54
C CYS A 6 22.17 6.77 18.59
N ARG A 7 22.49 5.54 18.18
CA ARG A 7 23.52 5.30 17.16
C ARG A 7 22.99 5.78 15.81
N ARG A 8 23.75 6.66 15.14
CA ARG A 8 23.59 6.88 13.70
C ARG A 8 23.87 5.56 12.97
N PHE A 9 22.92 5.07 12.19
CA PHE A 9 23.21 4.26 11.03
C PHE A 9 23.22 5.17 9.80
N ALA A 10 24.29 5.11 9.02
CA ALA A 10 24.35 5.71 7.70
C ALA A 10 24.30 4.58 6.66
N PRO A 11 23.50 4.70 5.59
CA PRO A 11 23.58 3.76 4.47
C PRO A 11 24.88 4.01 3.71
N ALA A 12 25.77 3.02 3.69
CA ALA A 12 26.97 3.06 2.85
C ALA A 12 26.64 2.53 1.45
N LEU A 13 27.30 3.09 0.43
CA LEU A 13 27.26 2.61 -0.94
C LEU A 13 27.76 1.15 -1.01
N VAL A 14 27.02 0.28 -1.71
CA VAL A 14 27.57 -0.98 -2.25
C VAL A 14 27.05 -1.16 -3.68
N LEU A 15 27.92 -0.90 -4.66
CA LEU A 15 27.83 -1.54 -5.97
C LEU A 15 28.39 -2.97 -5.82
N ALA A 16 27.68 -3.96 -6.35
CA ALA A 16 28.26 -5.27 -6.64
C ALA A 16 27.53 -5.91 -7.83
N ALA A 17 28.28 -6.30 -8.86
CA ALA A 17 27.81 -7.08 -10.00
C ALA A 17 28.79 -8.23 -10.26
N GLY A 18 28.27 -9.41 -10.62
CA GLY A 18 29.02 -10.65 -10.84
C GLY A 18 28.14 -11.86 -10.50
N LEU A 19 27.86 -12.78 -11.43
CA LEU A 19 28.73 -13.92 -11.84
C LEU A 19 28.85 -14.94 -10.68
N LEU A 20 28.43 -16.21 -10.77
CA LEU A 20 28.19 -17.19 -11.88
C LEU A 20 26.99 -18.12 -11.49
N SER A 21 26.47 -19.09 -12.25
CA SER A 21 26.67 -19.63 -13.62
C SER A 21 25.41 -20.41 -14.05
N GLY A 22 25.16 -20.60 -15.36
CA GLY A 22 24.10 -21.49 -15.83
C GLY A 22 23.72 -21.32 -17.31
N CYS A 23 24.26 -22.16 -18.20
CA CYS A 23 23.91 -22.24 -19.63
C CYS A 23 22.45 -22.76 -19.82
N ASN A 24 21.78 -22.59 -20.96
CA ASN A 24 22.32 -22.62 -22.33
C ASN A 24 21.49 -21.79 -23.35
N ARG A 25 22.03 -21.66 -24.57
CA ARG A 25 21.37 -21.12 -25.78
C ARG A 25 20.48 -22.20 -26.45
N ASP A 26 19.65 -21.95 -27.46
CA ASP A 26 19.34 -20.73 -28.24
C ASP A 26 17.77 -20.68 -28.45
N THR A 27 17.06 -20.24 -29.50
CA THR A 27 17.37 -19.78 -30.87
C THR A 27 16.30 -18.79 -31.39
N ALA A 28 16.74 -17.85 -32.23
CA ALA A 28 16.05 -17.08 -33.29
C ALA A 28 14.50 -16.93 -33.41
N ALA A 29 14.14 -15.71 -33.87
CA ALA A 29 12.96 -15.30 -34.66
C ALA A 29 11.59 -15.07 -33.97
N GLY A 30 10.82 -14.12 -34.53
CA GLY A 30 9.40 -13.91 -34.21
C GLY A 30 9.01 -12.59 -33.53
N LYS A 31 9.03 -11.45 -34.25
CA LYS A 31 8.17 -10.31 -33.92
C LYS A 31 6.79 -10.50 -34.55
N PRO A 32 5.70 -10.38 -33.79
CA PRO A 32 4.46 -9.79 -34.26
C PRO A 32 4.18 -8.46 -33.53
N ALA A 33 3.34 -7.61 -34.12
CA ALA A 33 3.04 -6.29 -33.57
C ALA A 33 2.08 -6.38 -32.36
N ALA A 34 2.35 -5.60 -31.32
CA ALA A 34 1.44 -5.45 -30.19
C ALA A 34 0.21 -4.62 -30.60
N ASN A 35 -0.95 -5.27 -30.68
CA ASN A 35 -2.24 -4.63 -30.93
C ASN A 35 -2.58 -3.66 -29.78
N ARG A 36 -2.69 -2.36 -30.07
CA ARG A 36 -3.06 -1.34 -29.07
C ARG A 36 -4.58 -1.27 -28.91
N SER A 37 -5.12 -1.84 -27.82
CA SER A 37 -6.53 -1.64 -27.46
C SER A 37 -6.76 -1.48 -25.95
N ARG A 38 -7.11 -0.24 -25.55
CA ARG A 38 -7.89 0.11 -24.34
C ARG A 38 -7.27 -0.20 -22.96
N GLY A 39 -6.89 0.86 -22.25
CA GLY A 39 -7.15 0.95 -20.80
C GLY A 39 -5.99 0.70 -19.83
N ASP A 40 -4.73 0.78 -20.28
CA ASP A 40 -3.58 0.69 -19.38
C ASP A 40 -3.47 1.92 -18.46
N ASP A 41 -3.85 1.75 -17.19
CA ASP A 41 -3.68 2.75 -16.13
C ASP A 41 -2.19 2.86 -15.72
N PRO A 42 -1.52 4.02 -15.89
CA PRO A 42 -0.13 4.21 -15.50
C PRO A 42 0.15 3.92 -14.02
N LEU A 43 -0.87 4.05 -13.16
CA LEU A 43 -0.77 3.77 -11.73
C LEU A 43 -0.53 2.29 -11.40
N ARG A 44 -0.60 1.38 -12.38
CA ARG A 44 -0.36 -0.05 -12.14
C ARG A 44 1.11 -0.38 -11.88
N ASP A 45 2.05 0.34 -12.51
CA ASP A 45 3.49 0.01 -12.48
C ASP A 45 4.37 1.04 -11.77
N VAL A 46 3.98 2.33 -11.70
CA VAL A 46 4.76 3.35 -10.94
C VAL A 46 4.90 3.00 -9.44
N PRO A 47 3.86 2.50 -8.75
CA PRO A 47 3.99 1.98 -7.38
C PRO A 47 4.78 0.66 -7.31
N ARG A 48 4.77 -0.21 -8.34
CA ARG A 48 5.34 -1.57 -8.26
C ARG A 48 6.85 -1.63 -8.05
N ARG A 49 7.59 -0.55 -8.32
CA ARG A 49 9.03 -0.44 -7.97
C ARG A 49 9.28 -0.03 -6.51
N HIS A 50 8.27 0.51 -5.82
CA HIS A 50 8.42 1.15 -4.49
C HIS A 50 7.48 0.57 -3.41
N ALA A 51 6.47 -0.20 -3.83
CA ALA A 51 5.47 -0.88 -2.99
C ALA A 51 5.77 -2.38 -2.78
N GLN A 52 6.99 -2.85 -3.09
CA GLN A 52 7.43 -4.24 -2.86
C GLN A 52 7.58 -4.61 -1.37
N GLN A 53 7.11 -3.75 -0.47
CA GLN A 53 7.23 -3.85 0.99
C GLN A 53 5.92 -3.49 1.71
N LEU A 54 4.77 -3.95 1.21
CA LEU A 54 3.68 -4.26 2.13
C LEU A 54 4.11 -5.50 2.92
N ALA A 55 4.68 -5.28 4.11
CA ALA A 55 5.30 -6.33 4.89
C ALA A 55 4.27 -7.43 5.27
N PRO A 56 4.60 -8.72 5.11
CA PRO A 56 3.77 -9.79 5.62
C PRO A 56 3.68 -9.74 7.15
N VAL A 57 2.58 -10.24 7.70
CA VAL A 57 2.42 -10.41 9.15
C VAL A 57 3.32 -11.56 9.63
N GLU A 58 4.57 -11.23 9.96
CA GLU A 58 5.55 -12.17 10.54
C GLU A 58 5.20 -12.54 11.98
N LEU A 59 5.50 -13.79 12.35
CA LEU A 59 4.93 -14.44 13.54
C LEU A 59 5.77 -14.36 14.82
N SER A 60 6.98 -13.80 14.76
CA SER A 60 7.97 -13.92 15.83
C SER A 60 8.15 -12.65 16.67
N GLY A 61 7.53 -12.65 17.87
CA GLY A 61 8.03 -11.91 19.04
C GLY A 61 7.50 -10.49 19.31
N MET A 62 7.81 -10.05 20.54
CA MET A 62 7.68 -8.70 21.14
C MET A 62 6.35 -8.26 21.79
N LYS A 63 6.50 -7.34 22.75
CA LYS A 63 5.47 -6.81 23.68
C LYS A 63 4.98 -5.42 23.26
N GLN A 64 3.95 -4.93 23.94
CA GLN A 64 3.20 -3.70 23.64
C GLN A 64 3.71 -2.45 24.41
N ALA A 65 3.44 -1.28 23.83
CA ALA A 65 3.32 0.04 24.46
C ALA A 65 2.21 0.84 23.71
N ALA A 66 1.88 2.07 24.10
CA ALA A 66 0.70 2.78 23.56
C ALA A 66 0.69 4.32 23.66
N GLY A 67 0.19 4.96 22.59
CA GLY A 67 -0.24 6.37 22.47
C GLY A 67 -0.15 6.82 20.99
N ALA A 68 -0.71 7.92 20.50
CA ALA A 68 -1.82 8.81 20.90
C ALA A 68 -2.35 9.48 19.60
N PRO A 69 -3.56 10.09 19.55
CA PRO A 69 -4.16 10.52 18.27
C PRO A 69 -3.58 11.83 17.69
N VAL A 70 -3.67 11.98 16.37
CA VAL A 70 -3.24 13.18 15.60
C VAL A 70 -4.44 13.75 14.81
N THR A 71 -4.52 15.09 14.70
CA THR A 71 -5.66 15.81 14.10
C THR A 71 -5.45 16.20 12.64
N ALA A 72 -6.51 16.11 11.82
CA ALA A 72 -6.49 16.39 10.39
C ALA A 72 -6.46 17.90 10.02
N PRO A 73 -5.93 18.28 8.83
CA PRO A 73 -5.87 19.67 8.33
C PRO A 73 -7.16 20.14 7.61
N ARG A 74 -7.15 21.41 7.17
CA ARG A 74 -8.34 22.21 6.80
C ARG A 74 -8.56 22.35 5.28
N ALA A 75 -9.81 22.60 4.87
CA ALA A 75 -10.26 22.73 3.48
C ALA A 75 -9.57 23.84 2.64
N PRO A 76 -9.47 23.68 1.30
CA PRO A 76 -8.64 24.51 0.41
C PRO A 76 -9.24 25.90 0.06
N SER A 77 -8.41 26.78 -0.50
CA SER A 77 -8.76 28.15 -0.89
C SER A 77 -8.74 28.40 -2.41
N LYS A 78 -9.43 29.46 -2.86
CA LYS A 78 -9.82 29.69 -4.27
C LYS A 78 -8.73 30.37 -5.14
N ASN A 79 -7.54 29.78 -5.27
CA ASN A 79 -6.54 30.20 -6.26
C ASN A 79 -5.62 29.03 -6.63
N SER A 80 -5.95 28.31 -7.72
CA SER A 80 -5.21 27.09 -8.09
C SER A 80 -5.36 26.73 -9.57
N ARG A 81 -4.25 26.35 -10.23
CA ARG A 81 -4.30 25.28 -11.25
C ARG A 81 -4.96 24.06 -10.58
N SER A 82 -5.83 23.34 -11.29
CA SER A 82 -6.60 22.26 -10.64
C SER A 82 -5.68 21.22 -9.99
N ALA A 83 -6.15 20.56 -8.93
CA ALA A 83 -5.36 19.57 -8.20
C ALA A 83 -4.85 18.45 -9.13
N GLU A 84 -5.67 18.05 -10.11
CA GLU A 84 -5.26 17.13 -11.19
C GLU A 84 -4.20 17.71 -12.13
N SER A 85 -4.25 19.01 -12.45
CA SER A 85 -3.20 19.66 -13.26
C SER A 85 -1.86 19.67 -12.54
N ASN A 86 -1.84 19.98 -11.24
CA ASN A 86 -0.61 19.93 -10.44
C ASN A 86 -0.11 18.48 -10.29
N PHE A 87 -1.01 17.50 -10.11
CA PHE A 87 -0.65 16.09 -10.05
C PHE A 87 -0.01 15.58 -11.35
N ARG A 88 -0.59 15.95 -12.51
CA ARG A 88 -0.05 15.56 -13.82
C ARG A 88 1.32 16.19 -14.10
N GLU A 89 1.54 17.43 -13.68
CA GLU A 89 2.84 18.07 -13.75
C GLU A 89 3.87 17.34 -12.86
N GLY A 90 3.47 16.99 -11.63
CA GLY A 90 4.28 16.20 -10.72
C GLY A 90 4.66 14.83 -11.29
N LEU A 91 3.75 14.14 -11.96
CA LEU A 91 4.05 12.89 -12.67
C LEU A 91 5.06 13.10 -13.82
N ALA A 92 4.94 14.17 -14.60
CA ALA A 92 5.89 14.45 -15.69
C ALA A 92 7.32 14.63 -15.18
N TYR A 93 7.51 15.37 -14.08
CA TYR A 93 8.80 15.48 -13.40
C TYR A 93 9.23 14.16 -12.71
N TRP A 94 8.29 13.35 -12.20
CA TRP A 94 8.56 12.05 -11.58
C TRP A 94 8.98 10.96 -12.59
N GLU A 95 8.70 11.16 -13.88
CA GLU A 95 9.08 10.25 -14.97
C GLU A 95 10.26 10.78 -15.81
N ALA A 96 10.71 12.01 -15.55
CA ALA A 96 11.82 12.65 -16.25
C ALA A 96 13.20 12.03 -15.92
N THR A 97 14.12 12.14 -16.88
CA THR A 97 15.46 11.54 -16.85
C THR A 97 16.54 12.51 -16.34
N GLY A 98 16.34 13.13 -15.17
CA GLY A 98 17.28 14.02 -14.48
C GLY A 98 17.31 13.74 -12.97
N VAL A 99 17.61 12.48 -12.63
CA VAL A 99 17.05 11.69 -11.52
C VAL A 99 16.91 12.36 -10.15
N ASP A 100 17.75 13.32 -9.73
CA ASP A 100 17.61 13.94 -8.40
C ASP A 100 16.81 15.27 -8.41
N ARG A 101 17.06 16.14 -9.41
CA ARG A 101 16.45 17.48 -9.46
C ARG A 101 14.98 17.41 -9.82
N ASP A 102 14.63 16.55 -10.78
CA ASP A 102 13.27 16.42 -11.24
C ASP A 102 12.36 15.83 -10.14
N ARG A 103 12.88 14.95 -9.27
CA ARG A 103 12.15 14.44 -8.10
C ARG A 103 11.81 15.54 -7.11
N ALA A 104 12.75 16.45 -6.86
CA ALA A 104 12.52 17.57 -5.96
C ALA A 104 11.47 18.55 -6.48
N GLU A 105 11.38 18.76 -7.80
CA GLU A 105 10.27 19.52 -8.40
C GLU A 105 8.95 18.73 -8.39
N ALA A 106 8.98 17.43 -8.71
CA ALA A 106 7.82 16.55 -8.68
C ALA A 106 7.13 16.57 -7.30
N VAL A 107 7.91 16.50 -6.22
CA VAL A 107 7.38 16.57 -4.84
C VAL A 107 6.69 17.91 -4.55
N LYS A 108 7.19 19.05 -5.06
CA LYS A 108 6.49 20.35 -4.93
C LYS A 108 5.13 20.34 -5.65
N TYR A 109 5.07 19.75 -6.85
CA TYR A 109 3.82 19.64 -7.59
C TYR A 109 2.83 18.67 -6.93
N PHE A 110 3.31 17.55 -6.36
CA PHE A 110 2.49 16.68 -5.53
C PHE A 110 2.02 17.37 -4.23
N GLN A 111 2.85 18.23 -3.62
CA GLN A 111 2.46 19.05 -2.46
C GLN A 111 1.29 19.97 -2.80
N LEU A 112 1.41 20.75 -3.89
CA LEU A 112 0.35 21.63 -4.40
C LEU A 112 -0.93 20.88 -4.81
N ALA A 113 -0.82 19.62 -5.24
CA ALA A 113 -1.99 18.78 -5.56
C ALA A 113 -2.63 18.18 -4.29
N ALA A 114 -1.83 17.73 -3.32
CA ALA A 114 -2.32 17.15 -2.07
C ALA A 114 -3.00 18.19 -1.17
N ASP A 115 -2.44 19.40 -1.06
CA ASP A 115 -3.05 20.54 -0.35
C ASP A 115 -4.36 21.01 -1.00
N ALA A 116 -4.50 20.78 -2.32
CA ALA A 116 -5.73 20.99 -3.07
C ALA A 116 -6.70 19.79 -3.02
N GLY A 117 -6.45 18.79 -2.18
CA GLY A 117 -7.34 17.65 -1.95
C GLY A 117 -7.21 16.49 -2.94
N HIS A 118 -6.04 16.26 -3.53
CA HIS A 118 -5.81 15.11 -4.41
C HIS A 118 -5.22 13.90 -3.69
N ALA A 119 -6.07 12.90 -3.40
CA ALA A 119 -5.70 11.69 -2.67
C ALA A 119 -4.48 10.94 -3.25
N ARG A 120 -4.36 10.85 -4.58
CA ARG A 120 -3.22 10.16 -5.23
C ARG A 120 -1.92 10.94 -5.01
N ALA A 121 -1.94 12.27 -5.12
CA ALA A 121 -0.76 13.11 -4.84
C ALA A 121 -0.30 12.98 -3.38
N ALA A 122 -1.23 12.95 -2.41
CA ALA A 122 -0.92 12.66 -1.02
C ALA A 122 -0.26 11.27 -0.86
N ALA A 123 -0.71 10.25 -1.60
CA ALA A 123 -0.06 8.93 -1.59
C ALA A 123 1.38 8.97 -2.17
N PHE A 124 1.63 9.77 -3.21
CA PHE A 124 2.98 9.98 -3.75
C PHE A 124 3.89 10.71 -2.76
N LEU A 125 3.39 11.73 -2.04
CA LEU A 125 4.14 12.39 -0.95
C LEU A 125 4.50 11.40 0.16
N GLY A 126 3.53 10.58 0.61
CA GLY A 126 3.77 9.55 1.61
C GLY A 126 4.87 8.57 1.19
N ALA A 127 4.89 8.17 -0.09
CA ALA A 127 5.93 7.32 -0.64
C ALA A 127 7.30 8.03 -0.71
N ALA A 128 7.35 9.27 -1.21
CA ALA A 128 8.55 10.08 -1.33
C ALA A 128 9.24 10.28 0.03
N TYR A 129 8.49 10.69 1.05
CA TYR A 129 8.99 10.81 2.43
C TYR A 129 9.36 9.47 3.07
N ARG A 130 8.74 8.34 2.67
CA ARG A 130 9.09 7.01 3.19
C ARG A 130 10.46 6.55 2.71
N VAL A 131 10.80 6.78 1.45
CA VAL A 131 12.06 6.29 0.86
C VAL A 131 13.18 7.34 0.80
N GLY A 132 12.84 8.62 0.93
CA GLY A 132 13.79 9.73 0.77
C GLY A 132 14.07 10.10 -0.70
N ASP A 133 13.04 10.02 -1.56
CA ASP A 133 13.13 10.33 -2.98
C ASP A 133 12.55 11.73 -3.27
N GLY A 134 13.33 12.63 -3.86
CA GLY A 134 13.02 14.06 -4.04
C GLY A 134 12.98 14.92 -2.77
N VAL A 135 12.89 14.29 -1.59
CA VAL A 135 12.91 14.92 -0.25
C VAL A 135 13.69 14.05 0.73
N ALA A 136 14.13 14.62 1.85
CA ALA A 136 14.70 13.83 2.93
C ALA A 136 13.65 12.85 3.52
N HIS A 137 14.10 11.66 3.93
CA HIS A 137 13.25 10.68 4.61
C HIS A 137 12.68 11.27 5.92
N ASP A 138 11.36 11.21 6.08
CA ASP A 138 10.63 11.74 7.25
C ASP A 138 9.48 10.79 7.63
N PRO A 139 9.60 10.05 8.75
CA PRO A 139 8.54 9.18 9.28
C PRO A 139 7.22 9.89 9.57
N VAL A 140 7.26 11.15 10.03
CA VAL A 140 6.07 11.91 10.44
C VAL A 140 5.30 12.37 9.20
N GLN A 141 5.99 12.91 8.19
CA GLN A 141 5.36 13.25 6.91
C GLN A 141 4.87 11.99 6.17
N THR A 142 5.61 10.87 6.25
CA THR A 142 5.19 9.57 5.71
C THR A 142 3.80 9.17 6.22
N VAL A 143 3.63 9.08 7.54
CA VAL A 143 2.37 8.66 8.17
C VAL A 143 1.26 9.67 7.90
N LYS A 144 1.55 10.98 8.03
CA LYS A 144 0.62 12.08 7.74
C LYS A 144 0.06 11.99 6.32
N TRP A 145 0.91 11.89 5.30
CA TRP A 145 0.47 11.92 3.91
C TRP A 145 -0.24 10.62 3.47
N PHE A 146 0.17 9.47 4.00
CA PHE A 146 -0.62 8.25 3.81
C PHE A 146 -1.98 8.33 4.54
N THR A 147 -2.08 8.95 5.71
CA THR A 147 -3.35 9.22 6.42
C THR A 147 -4.28 10.09 5.58
N VAL A 148 -3.80 11.24 5.10
CA VAL A 148 -4.58 12.16 4.24
C VAL A 148 -5.13 11.45 2.99
N ALA A 149 -4.34 10.58 2.35
CA ALA A 149 -4.80 9.79 1.20
C ALA A 149 -5.80 8.69 1.60
N ALA A 150 -5.56 8.00 2.71
CA ALA A 150 -6.37 6.88 3.18
C ALA A 150 -7.76 7.30 3.69
N GLU A 151 -7.85 8.47 4.34
CA GLU A 151 -9.11 9.11 4.76
C GLU A 151 -9.97 9.51 3.54
N GLN A 152 -9.33 9.91 2.43
CA GLN A 152 -9.98 10.15 1.15
C GLN A 152 -10.34 8.86 0.37
N GLY A 153 -10.22 7.69 0.99
CA GLY A 153 -10.59 6.41 0.39
C GLY A 153 -9.51 5.77 -0.50
N HIS A 154 -8.27 6.28 -0.54
CA HIS A 154 -7.21 5.66 -1.34
C HIS A 154 -6.77 4.33 -0.72
N ASP A 155 -7.27 3.23 -1.28
CA ASP A 155 -7.17 1.87 -0.75
C ASP A 155 -5.73 1.33 -0.63
N LEU A 156 -4.83 1.75 -1.54
CA LEU A 156 -3.40 1.46 -1.42
C LEU A 156 -2.78 2.16 -0.19
N SER A 157 -3.16 3.42 0.09
CA SER A 157 -2.68 4.13 1.28
C SER A 157 -3.26 3.56 2.57
N GLN A 158 -4.52 3.10 2.55
CA GLN A 158 -5.12 2.32 3.64
C GLN A 158 -4.33 1.03 3.89
N ALA A 159 -3.98 0.26 2.84
CA ALA A 159 -3.14 -0.93 2.99
C ALA A 159 -1.72 -0.62 3.51
N ILE A 160 -1.13 0.50 3.09
CA ILE A 160 0.19 0.95 3.58
C ILE A 160 0.11 1.34 5.06
N LEU A 161 -0.87 2.13 5.50
CA LEU A 161 -1.07 2.43 6.93
C LEU A 161 -1.29 1.16 7.75
N GLY A 162 -2.06 0.21 7.23
CA GLY A 162 -2.21 -1.12 7.83
C GLY A 162 -0.87 -1.81 8.05
N SER A 163 0.03 -1.73 7.07
CA SER A 163 1.39 -2.28 7.17
C SER A 163 2.24 -1.52 8.20
N LEU A 164 2.30 -0.17 8.12
CA LEU A 164 3.08 0.68 9.03
C LEU A 164 2.69 0.47 10.50
N TYR A 165 1.39 0.50 10.81
CA TYR A 165 0.88 0.24 12.17
C TYR A 165 1.07 -1.22 12.62
N ASN A 166 1.13 -2.19 11.71
CA ASN A 166 1.38 -3.59 12.05
C ASN A 166 2.87 -3.90 12.31
N THR A 167 3.77 -3.27 11.56
CA THR A 167 5.23 -3.45 11.74
C THR A 167 5.80 -2.59 12.85
N GLY A 168 5.28 -1.36 13.03
CA GLY A 168 5.97 -0.29 13.74
C GLY A 168 6.97 0.47 12.86
N GLU A 169 6.81 0.40 11.53
CA GLU A 169 7.57 1.23 10.58
C GLU A 169 7.00 2.65 10.57
N CYS A 170 7.86 3.66 10.76
CA CYS A 170 7.52 5.09 10.84
C CYS A 170 6.54 5.53 11.95
N VAL A 171 5.87 4.60 12.65
CA VAL A 171 4.87 4.87 13.71
C VAL A 171 4.98 3.84 14.84
N GLU A 172 4.43 4.12 16.03
CA GLU A 172 4.32 3.08 17.08
C GLU A 172 3.40 1.93 16.61
N LYS A 173 3.82 0.69 16.87
CA LYS A 173 3.10 -0.53 16.47
C LYS A 173 1.74 -0.63 17.16
N ASN A 174 0.67 -0.42 16.40
CA ASN A 174 -0.72 -0.50 16.86
C ASN A 174 -1.52 -1.48 15.99
N PRO A 175 -1.66 -2.76 16.39
CA PRO A 175 -2.37 -3.74 15.58
C PRO A 175 -3.88 -3.46 15.46
N VAL A 176 -4.48 -2.66 16.35
CA VAL A 176 -5.91 -2.30 16.28
C VAL A 176 -6.16 -1.31 15.13
N GLU A 177 -5.33 -0.27 15.02
CA GLU A 177 -5.34 0.63 13.86
C GLU A 177 -4.99 -0.13 12.57
N ALA A 178 -4.05 -1.08 12.61
CA ALA A 178 -3.74 -1.90 11.45
C ALA A 178 -4.93 -2.74 10.96
N VAL A 179 -5.70 -3.39 11.85
CA VAL A 179 -6.94 -4.11 11.48
C VAL A 179 -7.96 -3.16 10.84
N LYS A 180 -8.16 -1.97 11.40
CA LYS A 180 -9.05 -0.92 10.86
C LYS A 180 -8.65 -0.51 9.44
N TRP A 181 -7.37 -0.21 9.21
CA TRP A 181 -6.89 0.24 7.89
C TRP A 181 -6.85 -0.88 6.85
N PHE A 182 -6.43 -2.11 7.22
CA PHE A 182 -6.55 -3.26 6.33
C PHE A 182 -8.01 -3.63 6.02
N ARG A 183 -8.95 -3.46 6.97
CA ARG A 183 -10.38 -3.66 6.74
C ARG A 183 -10.94 -2.67 5.71
N ALA A 184 -10.62 -1.38 5.83
CA ALA A 184 -11.02 -0.38 4.84
C ALA A 184 -10.53 -0.71 3.43
N ALA A 185 -9.26 -1.11 3.30
CA ALA A 185 -8.67 -1.50 2.01
C ALA A 185 -9.25 -2.81 1.46
N ALA A 186 -9.44 -3.83 2.31
CA ALA A 186 -10.02 -5.13 1.94
C ALA A 186 -11.47 -4.99 1.46
N GLU A 187 -12.26 -4.13 2.09
CA GLU A 187 -13.62 -3.79 1.66
C GLU A 187 -13.65 -3.10 0.29
N GLN A 188 -12.60 -2.36 -0.09
CA GLN A 188 -12.46 -1.77 -1.43
C GLN A 188 -11.84 -2.73 -2.47
N GLY A 189 -11.57 -3.98 -2.11
CA GLY A 189 -11.07 -5.01 -3.03
C GLY A 189 -9.55 -5.22 -3.01
N ARG A 190 -8.78 -4.52 -2.15
CA ARG A 190 -7.31 -4.61 -2.10
C ARG A 190 -6.85 -5.98 -1.60
N VAL A 191 -6.38 -6.81 -2.53
CA VAL A 191 -6.03 -8.23 -2.32
C VAL A 191 -4.98 -8.45 -1.23
N GLU A 192 -3.97 -7.57 -1.15
CA GLU A 192 -2.91 -7.63 -0.14
C GLU A 192 -3.47 -7.35 1.26
N ALA A 193 -4.41 -6.41 1.37
CA ALA A 193 -5.07 -6.08 2.63
C ALA A 193 -6.04 -7.18 3.07
N MET A 194 -6.74 -7.85 2.15
CA MET A 194 -7.53 -9.06 2.47
C MET A 194 -6.65 -10.17 3.06
N GLY A 195 -5.46 -10.39 2.49
CA GLY A 195 -4.49 -11.38 2.98
C GLY A 195 -4.02 -11.08 4.41
N ASN A 196 -3.62 -9.83 4.67
CA ASN A 196 -3.17 -9.40 5.99
C ASN A 196 -4.31 -9.35 7.03
N LEU A 197 -5.48 -8.80 6.69
CA LEU A 197 -6.66 -8.80 7.56
C LEU A 197 -7.07 -10.22 7.96
N GLY A 198 -7.07 -11.14 6.99
CA GLY A 198 -7.35 -12.56 7.23
C GLY A 198 -6.35 -13.23 8.17
N ALA A 199 -5.06 -12.88 8.06
CA ALA A 199 -4.05 -13.33 9.01
C ALA A 199 -4.26 -12.74 10.42
N MET A 200 -4.57 -11.46 10.55
CA MET A 200 -4.80 -10.80 11.84
C MET A 200 -6.06 -11.34 12.55
N LEU A 201 -7.14 -11.59 11.80
CA LEU A 201 -8.36 -12.24 12.30
C LEU A 201 -8.15 -13.71 12.69
N PHE A 202 -7.24 -14.43 12.03
CA PHE A 202 -6.85 -15.77 12.46
C PHE A 202 -6.06 -15.74 13.76
N LEU A 203 -5.09 -14.83 13.87
CA LEU A 203 -4.15 -14.76 15.00
C LEU A 203 -4.72 -14.05 16.24
N GLY A 204 -5.76 -13.21 16.10
CA GLY A 204 -6.26 -12.37 17.18
C GLY A 204 -5.37 -11.15 17.43
N GLN A 205 -4.74 -10.61 16.38
CA GLN A 205 -3.87 -9.45 16.48
C GLN A 205 -4.68 -8.17 16.25
N GLY A 206 -4.85 -7.35 17.29
CA GLY A 206 -5.65 -6.11 17.21
C GLY A 206 -7.17 -6.34 17.13
N THR A 207 -7.61 -7.59 17.28
CA THR A 207 -9.01 -8.05 17.21
C THR A 207 -9.12 -9.36 17.99
N THR A 208 -10.32 -9.76 18.42
CA THR A 208 -10.57 -11.16 18.80
C THR A 208 -10.42 -12.07 17.59
N ASN A 209 -10.05 -13.34 17.79
CA ASN A 209 -9.98 -14.33 16.71
C ASN A 209 -11.36 -14.53 16.06
N ASN A 210 -11.41 -14.56 14.73
CA ASN A 210 -12.61 -14.88 13.95
C ASN A 210 -12.22 -15.77 12.76
N PHE A 211 -12.25 -17.09 12.95
CA PHE A 211 -11.76 -18.04 11.96
C PHE A 211 -12.62 -18.11 10.68
N VAL A 212 -13.94 -17.89 10.78
CA VAL A 212 -14.85 -17.90 9.62
C VAL A 212 -14.61 -16.67 8.75
N GLU A 213 -14.47 -15.49 9.36
CA GLU A 213 -14.17 -14.26 8.63
C GLU A 213 -12.72 -14.24 8.11
N ALA A 214 -11.76 -14.76 8.89
CA ALA A 214 -10.40 -14.99 8.41
C ALA A 214 -10.42 -15.87 7.14
N TYR A 215 -11.15 -16.99 7.17
CA TYR A 215 -11.28 -17.87 6.01
C TYR A 215 -11.92 -17.16 4.82
N LYS A 216 -12.97 -16.33 5.02
CA LYS A 216 -13.58 -15.50 3.96
C LYS A 216 -12.53 -14.64 3.24
N TRP A 217 -11.81 -13.79 3.99
CA TRP A 217 -10.84 -12.86 3.40
C TRP A 217 -9.65 -13.58 2.75
N LEU A 218 -9.15 -14.64 3.39
CA LEU A 218 -8.09 -15.48 2.81
C LEU A 218 -8.57 -16.29 1.59
N HIS A 219 -9.86 -16.64 1.50
CA HIS A 219 -10.42 -17.30 0.32
C HIS A 219 -10.45 -16.35 -0.88
N LEU A 220 -10.96 -15.12 -0.71
CA LEU A 220 -10.96 -14.08 -1.73
C LEU A 220 -9.55 -13.78 -2.24
N ALA A 221 -8.61 -13.51 -1.33
CA ALA A 221 -7.22 -13.20 -1.71
C ALA A 221 -6.51 -14.40 -2.36
N ALA A 222 -6.81 -15.64 -1.94
CA ALA A 222 -6.26 -16.84 -2.57
C ALA A 222 -6.84 -17.11 -3.96
N GLN A 223 -8.10 -16.73 -4.24
CA GLN A 223 -8.65 -16.77 -5.61
C GLN A 223 -7.88 -15.80 -6.52
N ALA A 224 -7.55 -14.60 -6.02
CA ALA A 224 -6.68 -13.62 -6.66
C ALA A 224 -5.16 -13.98 -6.61
N GLN A 225 -4.81 -15.25 -6.39
CA GLN A 225 -3.45 -15.80 -6.40
C GLN A 225 -2.47 -15.18 -5.38
N ASN A 226 -2.94 -14.55 -4.29
CA ASN A 226 -2.05 -14.03 -3.26
C ASN A 226 -1.36 -15.19 -2.48
N PRO A 227 -0.01 -15.29 -2.47
CA PRO A 227 0.69 -16.43 -1.87
C PRO A 227 0.50 -16.56 -0.35
N LEU A 228 0.48 -15.44 0.37
CA LEU A 228 0.23 -15.40 1.81
C LEU A 228 -1.17 -15.94 2.12
N ALA A 229 -2.17 -15.53 1.33
CA ALA A 229 -3.53 -15.98 1.48
C ALA A 229 -3.70 -17.47 1.17
N ILE A 230 -3.06 -17.99 0.10
CA ILE A 230 -3.08 -19.43 -0.24
C ILE A 230 -2.55 -20.27 0.93
N LYS A 231 -1.38 -19.90 1.48
CA LYS A 231 -0.77 -20.55 2.64
C LYS A 231 -1.67 -20.45 3.88
N ASN A 232 -2.04 -19.24 4.29
CA ASN A 232 -2.75 -19.00 5.53
C ASN A 232 -4.16 -19.60 5.52
N ARG A 233 -4.86 -19.61 4.36
CA ARG A 233 -6.17 -20.29 4.20
C ARG A 233 -6.09 -21.78 4.54
N GLY A 234 -4.97 -22.43 4.21
CA GLY A 234 -4.70 -23.83 4.56
C GLY A 234 -4.53 -24.03 6.07
N GLU A 235 -3.92 -23.09 6.78
CA GLU A 235 -3.79 -23.15 8.24
C GLU A 235 -5.12 -22.84 8.96
N VAL A 236 -5.90 -21.86 8.48
CA VAL A 236 -7.25 -21.59 9.02
C VAL A 236 -8.19 -22.79 8.82
N ALA A 237 -8.12 -23.47 7.67
CA ALA A 237 -8.92 -24.67 7.40
C ALA A 237 -8.74 -25.77 8.46
N LYS A 238 -7.53 -25.94 9.03
CA LYS A 238 -7.25 -26.91 10.10
C LYS A 238 -7.93 -26.56 11.44
N ARG A 239 -8.50 -25.36 11.59
CA ARG A 239 -9.21 -24.90 12.78
C ARG A 239 -10.73 -24.77 12.58
N LEU A 240 -11.26 -25.20 11.43
CA LEU A 240 -12.67 -25.05 11.06
C LEU A 240 -13.33 -26.38 10.72
N THR A 241 -14.63 -26.49 10.99
CA THR A 241 -15.47 -27.58 10.48
C THR A 241 -15.80 -27.37 9.00
N ALA A 242 -16.26 -28.43 8.32
CA ALA A 242 -16.72 -28.37 6.94
C ALA A 242 -17.86 -27.33 6.74
N ALA A 243 -18.76 -27.20 7.72
CA ALA A 243 -19.84 -26.22 7.71
C ALA A 243 -19.31 -24.78 7.81
N GLN A 244 -18.41 -24.51 8.77
CA GLN A 244 -17.79 -23.18 8.93
C GLN A 244 -16.97 -22.77 7.71
N MET A 245 -16.26 -23.72 7.07
CA MET A 245 -15.57 -23.44 5.80
C MET A 245 -16.55 -23.19 4.64
N ALA A 246 -17.73 -23.83 4.63
CA ALA A 246 -18.77 -23.55 3.63
C ALA A 246 -19.38 -22.16 3.83
N GLU A 247 -19.62 -21.75 5.07
CA GLU A 247 -20.08 -20.40 5.41
C GLU A 247 -19.04 -19.33 5.04
N GLY A 248 -17.75 -19.55 5.36
CA GLY A 248 -16.66 -18.67 4.93
C GLY A 248 -16.55 -18.53 3.41
N ARG A 249 -16.88 -19.58 2.64
CA ARG A 249 -17.00 -19.50 1.16
C ARG A 249 -18.26 -18.75 0.72
N LYS A 250 -19.41 -18.99 1.36
CA LYS A 250 -20.67 -18.28 1.06
C LYS A 250 -20.48 -16.76 1.22
N LEU A 251 -19.93 -16.33 2.35
CA LEU A 251 -19.62 -14.93 2.64
C LEU A 251 -18.61 -14.31 1.65
N ALA A 252 -17.75 -15.12 1.02
CA ALA A 252 -16.86 -14.68 -0.05
C ALA A 252 -17.61 -14.52 -1.38
N THR A 253 -18.47 -15.47 -1.75
CA THR A 253 -19.32 -15.39 -2.95
C THR A 253 -20.32 -14.22 -2.90
N GLU A 254 -20.81 -13.88 -1.70
CA GLU A 254 -21.72 -12.75 -1.45
C GLU A 254 -20.98 -11.39 -1.37
N PHE A 255 -19.67 -11.38 -1.15
CA PHE A 255 -18.90 -10.13 -1.04
C PHE A 255 -18.90 -9.33 -2.35
N ARG A 256 -19.11 -8.02 -2.23
CA ARG A 256 -18.94 -7.04 -3.31
C ARG A 256 -18.01 -5.96 -2.79
N ALA A 257 -16.95 -5.66 -3.55
CA ALA A 257 -16.04 -4.58 -3.21
C ALA A 257 -16.76 -3.24 -3.28
N ARG A 258 -16.53 -2.38 -2.29
CA ARG A 258 -17.00 -0.98 -2.28
C ARG A 258 -16.26 -0.23 -3.40
N PRO A 259 -16.94 0.47 -4.31
CA PRO A 259 -16.27 1.23 -5.37
C PRO A 259 -15.41 2.33 -4.75
N THR A 260 -14.21 2.52 -5.30
CA THR A 260 -13.26 3.55 -4.83
C THR A 260 -13.76 4.94 -5.21
N THR A 261 -13.83 5.85 -4.24
CA THR A 261 -14.37 7.21 -4.42
C THR A 261 -13.49 8.14 -5.26
N ASN A 262 -12.33 7.67 -5.74
CA ASN A 262 -11.35 8.45 -6.50
C ASN A 262 -11.29 8.11 -8.00
N SER A 263 -12.13 7.19 -8.51
CA SER A 263 -12.48 7.25 -9.91
C SER A 263 -13.46 8.40 -10.12
N LEU A 264 -12.95 9.54 -10.60
CA LEU A 264 -13.81 10.55 -11.23
C LEU A 264 -14.73 9.84 -12.23
N PRO A 265 -16.04 10.17 -12.28
CA PRO A 265 -16.95 9.52 -13.21
C PRO A 265 -16.39 9.68 -14.62
N ALA A 266 -16.27 8.57 -15.34
CA ALA A 266 -15.85 8.58 -16.73
C ALA A 266 -16.75 9.57 -17.47
N ALA A 267 -16.13 10.57 -18.12
CA ALA A 267 -16.85 11.75 -18.60
C ALA A 267 -18.05 11.30 -19.46
N ALA A 268 -19.26 11.71 -19.04
CA ALA A 268 -20.46 11.39 -19.78
C ALA A 268 -20.34 12.01 -21.18
N THR A 269 -20.15 11.16 -22.18
CA THR A 269 -20.17 11.57 -23.58
C THR A 269 -21.58 12.06 -23.89
N PRO A 270 -21.73 13.28 -24.46
CA PRO A 270 -23.02 13.82 -24.86
C PRO A 270 -23.65 13.04 -26.02
#